data_AF-A0A1M5G3E8-F1
#
_entry.id   AF-A0A1M5G3E8-F1
#
_cell.length_a   1.000
_cell.length_b   1.000
_cell.length_c   1.000
_cell.angle_alpha   90.00
_cell.angle_beta   90.00
_cell.angle_gamma   90.00
#
_symmetry.space_group_name_H-M   'P 1'
#
loop_
_entity.id
_entity.type
_entity.pdbx_description
1 polymer ?
#
loop_
_entity_poly.entity_id
_entity_poly.type
_entity_poly.pdbx_seq_one_letter_code
_entity_poly.pdbx_strand_id
1 'polypeptide(L)'
;MRIINRLFILSLFFAVTFVSAQSKKYIIHTVAFYNFENLFDTINDPETFDEEWTPKGLQRWNTEKYQKKLQNLSRVLAEIGSGENNDAPTFIGGCEIENRGVLEDLIKQPKIIEKNYGIVHFDSPDKRGIDVALLYQKAKFQPTSYSNIPLYIYKKGTEKSEMILNTSEEKTDDEIQINTKNYRVYTRDQLLVTGFLEGEEINIIVNHWPSRSGGEKKSSPFREAAGALNRKIIDSLQRINPNAKVITMGDMNDGAYNKSIKMGLGAKAKKSEVKQFDIYNPFEEMAKSGMGTIAYRDAWDIFDQILVSETLIKQDYSSFRFWKAGIYNKSFLIQTSGQYKGYPLRHSTTEIGFSDHFPVYIYLIKEK
;
A
#
# COMPACT_ATOMS: atom_id res chain seq x y z
N MET A 1 -24.17 83.52 24.45
CA MET A 1 -24.53 82.55 23.39
C MET A 1 -23.26 81.88 22.86
N ARG A 2 -23.13 80.58 23.15
CA ARG A 2 -22.45 79.48 22.44
C ARG A 2 -20.96 79.58 22.02
N ILE A 3 -20.16 79.09 22.95
CA ILE A 3 -19.00 78.15 22.89
C ILE A 3 -18.67 77.52 21.52
N ILE A 4 -17.48 77.89 21.04
CA ILE A 4 -16.39 77.16 20.35
C ILE A 4 -16.69 75.70 19.91
N ASN A 5 -16.75 75.48 18.59
CA ASN A 5 -16.62 74.18 17.94
C ASN A 5 -15.15 73.91 17.58
N ARG A 6 -14.47 73.02 18.31
CA ARG A 6 -13.25 72.35 17.85
C ARG A 6 -13.49 70.85 17.90
N LEU A 7 -13.81 70.27 16.74
CA LEU A 7 -13.75 68.83 16.49
C LEU A 7 -12.81 68.63 15.30
N PHE A 8 -11.53 68.48 15.61
CA PHE A 8 -10.54 67.98 14.66
C PHE A 8 -10.79 66.47 14.52
N ILE A 9 -11.57 66.07 13.52
CA ILE A 9 -11.71 64.66 13.14
C ILE A 9 -10.44 64.30 12.37
N LEU A 10 -9.49 63.69 13.06
CA LEU A 10 -8.36 63.01 12.45
C LEU A 10 -8.92 61.73 11.78
N SER A 11 -9.30 61.84 10.51
CA SER A 11 -9.65 60.68 9.68
C SER A 11 -8.36 60.00 9.26
N LEU A 12 -7.88 59.08 10.11
CA LEU A 12 -6.79 58.17 9.77
C LEU A 12 -7.33 57.24 8.67
N PHE A 13 -6.98 57.53 7.41
CA PHE A 13 -7.18 56.63 6.28
C PHE A 13 -6.35 55.37 6.53
N PHE A 14 -6.95 54.36 7.16
CA PHE A 14 -6.41 53.01 7.20
C PHE A 14 -6.61 52.42 5.79
N ALA A 15 -5.65 52.68 4.91
CA ALA A 15 -5.57 51.96 3.64
C ALA A 15 -5.23 50.50 3.99
N VAL A 16 -6.27 49.70 4.22
CA VAL A 16 -6.15 48.24 4.24
C VAL A 16 -5.79 47.85 2.81
N THR A 17 -4.49 47.78 2.54
CA THR A 17 -3.98 47.11 1.34
C THR A 17 -4.35 45.64 1.50
N PHE A 18 -5.47 45.25 0.91
CA PHE A 18 -5.76 43.85 0.65
C PHE A 18 -4.71 43.36 -0.33
N VAL A 19 -3.57 42.91 0.21
CA VAL A 19 -2.64 42.06 -0.53
C VAL A 19 -3.42 40.77 -0.79
N SER A 20 -4.01 40.66 -1.97
CA SER A 20 -4.53 39.40 -2.45
C SER A 20 -3.33 38.46 -2.63
N ALA A 21 -3.03 37.68 -1.59
CA ALA A 21 -2.14 36.55 -1.73
C ALA A 21 -2.75 35.62 -2.78
N GLN A 22 -2.13 35.55 -3.96
CA GLN A 22 -2.58 34.66 -5.02
C GLN A 22 -2.58 33.23 -4.47
N SER A 23 -3.71 32.53 -4.60
CA SER A 23 -3.79 31.14 -4.17
C SER A 23 -2.81 30.30 -4.98
N LYS A 24 -1.85 29.68 -4.29
CA LYS A 24 -0.89 28.76 -4.90
C LYS A 24 -1.64 27.61 -5.56
N LYS A 25 -1.30 27.32 -6.82
CA LYS A 25 -1.85 26.18 -7.55
C LYS A 25 -0.87 25.01 -7.46
N TYR A 26 -1.40 23.81 -7.26
CA TYR A 26 -0.59 22.60 -7.15
C TYR A 26 -0.95 21.59 -8.24
N ILE A 27 0.04 20.83 -8.69
CA ILE A 27 -0.11 19.53 -9.33
C ILE A 27 -0.31 18.51 -8.22
N ILE A 28 -1.25 17.58 -8.38
CA ILE A 28 -1.56 16.56 -7.38
C ILE A 28 -1.50 15.19 -8.05
N HIS A 29 -0.73 14.28 -7.47
CA HIS A 29 -0.76 12.85 -7.81
C HIS A 29 -1.23 12.04 -6.61
N THR A 30 -2.11 11.10 -6.85
CA THR A 30 -2.48 10.08 -5.87
C THR A 30 -1.58 8.86 -6.05
N VAL A 31 -1.01 8.37 -4.96
CA VAL A 31 -0.29 7.09 -4.87
C VAL A 31 -1.12 6.18 -3.99
N ALA A 32 -1.53 5.02 -4.48
CA ALA A 32 -2.39 4.09 -3.78
C ALA A 32 -1.74 2.73 -3.60
N PHE A 33 -2.15 2.01 -2.56
CA PHE A 33 -1.86 0.59 -2.37
C PHE A 33 -3.16 -0.15 -2.02
N TYR A 34 -3.31 -1.36 -2.55
CA TYR A 34 -4.47 -2.20 -2.24
C TYR A 34 -4.13 -3.70 -2.33
N ASN A 35 -4.42 -4.47 -1.28
CA ASN A 35 -4.45 -5.93 -1.35
C ASN A 35 -5.64 -6.38 -2.21
N PHE A 36 -5.39 -7.09 -3.31
CA PHE A 36 -6.44 -7.51 -4.23
C PHE A 36 -7.20 -8.76 -3.76
N GLU A 37 -6.82 -9.34 -2.62
CA GLU A 37 -7.39 -10.55 -2.02
C GLU A 37 -7.54 -11.67 -3.06
N ASN A 38 -6.46 -12.43 -3.25
CA ASN A 38 -6.39 -13.59 -4.14
C ASN A 38 -6.97 -13.32 -5.54
N LEU A 39 -6.38 -12.39 -6.29
CA LEU A 39 -6.75 -12.17 -7.69
C LEU A 39 -6.13 -13.26 -8.56
N PHE A 40 -6.80 -14.41 -8.61
CA PHE A 40 -6.52 -15.52 -9.51
C PHE A 40 -7.43 -15.48 -10.75
N ASP A 41 -6.94 -16.02 -11.86
CA ASP A 41 -7.71 -16.42 -13.02
C ASP A 41 -8.49 -17.72 -12.72
N THR A 42 -8.92 -18.46 -13.73
CA THR A 42 -9.78 -19.64 -13.54
C THR A 42 -9.11 -20.95 -13.96
N ILE A 43 -7.81 -20.88 -14.25
CA ILE A 43 -7.00 -21.95 -14.83
C ILE A 43 -6.02 -22.39 -13.75
N ASN A 44 -6.00 -23.68 -13.46
CA ASN A 44 -5.09 -24.25 -12.49
C ASN A 44 -3.64 -24.19 -12.98
N ASP A 45 -2.74 -23.63 -12.18
CA ASP A 45 -1.29 -23.76 -12.33
C ASP A 45 -0.76 -24.90 -11.44
N PRO A 46 -0.34 -26.04 -12.02
CA PRO A 46 0.14 -27.19 -11.25
C PRO A 46 1.42 -26.93 -10.43
N GLU A 47 2.12 -25.81 -10.63
CA GLU A 47 3.34 -25.45 -9.89
C GLU A 47 3.06 -24.61 -8.62
N THR A 48 1.81 -24.16 -8.45
CA THR A 48 1.34 -23.34 -7.32
C THR A 48 0.12 -23.96 -6.64
N PHE A 49 -0.25 -23.45 -5.46
CA PHE A 49 -1.38 -23.94 -4.67
C PHE A 49 -2.63 -23.09 -4.92
N ASP A 50 -3.11 -23.10 -6.16
CA ASP A 50 -4.23 -22.28 -6.63
C ASP A 50 -5.52 -23.09 -6.85
N GLU A 51 -5.54 -24.40 -6.52
CA GLU A 51 -6.59 -25.31 -6.97
C GLU A 51 -7.97 -24.95 -6.42
N GLU A 52 -8.00 -24.25 -5.29
CA GLU A 52 -9.23 -23.72 -4.68
C GLU A 52 -9.89 -22.61 -5.51
N TRP A 53 -9.09 -21.87 -6.30
CA TRP A 53 -9.48 -20.76 -7.18
C TRP A 53 -9.80 -21.22 -8.61
N THR A 54 -10.27 -22.46 -8.75
CA THR A 54 -10.74 -23.01 -10.03
C THR A 54 -12.27 -23.21 -10.02
N PRO A 55 -12.91 -23.45 -11.19
CA PRO A 55 -14.35 -23.71 -11.24
C PRO A 55 -14.78 -24.94 -10.45
N LYS A 56 -13.86 -25.89 -10.24
CA LYS A 56 -14.07 -27.12 -9.46
C LYS A 56 -13.52 -27.03 -8.03
N GLY A 57 -12.76 -26.00 -7.72
CA GLY A 57 -12.17 -25.75 -6.41
C GLY A 57 -13.19 -25.33 -5.36
N LEU A 58 -12.70 -25.15 -4.12
CA LEU A 58 -13.51 -24.79 -2.96
C LEU A 58 -14.27 -23.47 -3.17
N GLN A 59 -13.63 -22.48 -3.80
CA GLN A 59 -14.24 -21.18 -4.07
C GLN A 59 -15.27 -21.23 -5.22
N ARG A 60 -15.32 -22.34 -5.98
CA ARG A 60 -16.10 -22.46 -7.22
C ARG A 60 -15.86 -21.26 -8.14
N TRP A 61 -14.59 -20.90 -8.29
CA TRP A 61 -14.15 -19.69 -8.96
C TRP A 61 -14.29 -19.85 -10.47
N ASN A 62 -15.31 -19.21 -11.04
CA ASN A 62 -15.63 -19.30 -12.47
C ASN A 62 -15.48 -17.94 -13.14
N THR A 63 -15.62 -17.91 -14.48
CA THR A 63 -15.45 -16.68 -15.25
C THR A 63 -16.37 -15.55 -14.80
N GLU A 64 -17.60 -15.85 -14.35
CA GLU A 64 -18.52 -14.83 -13.83
C GLU A 64 -17.99 -14.19 -12.55
N LYS A 65 -17.52 -15.00 -11.59
CA LYS A 65 -16.91 -14.53 -10.34
C LYS A 65 -15.66 -13.71 -10.61
N TYR A 66 -14.79 -14.20 -11.49
CA TYR A 66 -13.57 -13.53 -11.90
C TYR A 66 -13.86 -12.14 -12.51
N GLN A 67 -14.78 -12.07 -13.49
CA GLN A 67 -15.16 -10.79 -14.10
C GLN A 67 -15.79 -9.83 -13.08
N LYS A 68 -16.60 -10.34 -12.15
CA LYS A 68 -17.17 -9.53 -11.08
C LYS A 68 -16.09 -8.99 -10.13
N LYS A 69 -15.07 -9.79 -9.80
CA LYS A 69 -13.91 -9.35 -9.01
C LYS A 69 -13.14 -8.24 -9.72
N LEU A 70 -12.88 -8.38 -11.02
CA LEU A 70 -12.25 -7.31 -11.83
C LEU A 70 -13.07 -6.01 -11.84
N GLN A 71 -14.40 -6.10 -11.97
CA GLN A 71 -15.29 -4.94 -11.92
C GLN A 71 -15.28 -4.26 -10.54
N ASN A 72 -15.28 -5.06 -9.47
CA ASN A 72 -15.20 -4.57 -8.09
C ASN A 72 -13.87 -3.83 -7.86
N LEU A 73 -12.73 -4.46 -8.20
CA LEU A 73 -11.41 -3.86 -8.06
C LEU A 73 -11.29 -2.59 -8.91
N SER A 74 -11.66 -2.62 -10.20
CA SER A 74 -11.55 -1.45 -11.08
C SER A 74 -12.40 -0.26 -10.62
N ARG A 75 -13.54 -0.50 -9.96
CA ARG A 75 -14.30 0.57 -9.30
C ARG A 75 -13.50 1.25 -8.21
N VAL A 76 -12.88 0.47 -7.34
CA VAL A 76 -12.06 0.99 -6.24
C VAL A 76 -10.87 1.76 -6.80
N LEU A 77 -10.13 1.17 -7.74
CA LEU A 77 -8.95 1.78 -8.34
C LEU A 77 -9.25 3.08 -9.09
N ALA A 78 -10.46 3.25 -9.64
CA ALA A 78 -10.87 4.50 -10.27
C ALA A 78 -11.18 5.63 -9.26
N GLU A 79 -11.54 5.28 -8.02
CA GLU A 79 -12.13 6.21 -7.03
C GLU A 79 -11.20 6.51 -5.83
N ILE A 80 -10.14 5.72 -5.60
CA ILE A 80 -9.20 5.97 -4.50
C ILE A 80 -8.56 7.36 -4.63
N GLY A 81 -8.61 8.14 -3.55
CA GLY A 81 -8.05 9.49 -3.52
C GLY A 81 -8.81 10.52 -4.35
N SER A 82 -10.04 10.23 -4.79
CA SER A 82 -10.85 11.18 -5.56
C SER A 82 -11.28 12.44 -4.79
N GLY A 83 -11.00 12.50 -3.48
CA GLY A 83 -11.41 13.61 -2.62
C GLY A 83 -10.59 14.88 -2.83
N GLU A 84 -9.31 14.76 -3.16
CA GLU A 84 -8.44 15.92 -3.44
C GLU A 84 -7.93 15.94 -4.89
N ASN A 85 -7.99 14.81 -5.59
CA ASN A 85 -7.55 14.67 -6.96
C ASN A 85 -8.63 13.93 -7.77
N ASN A 86 -9.29 14.62 -8.70
CA ASN A 86 -10.37 14.05 -9.50
C ASN A 86 -9.90 12.97 -10.49
N ASP A 87 -8.59 12.78 -10.67
CA ASP A 87 -8.04 11.72 -11.49
C ASP A 87 -7.73 10.46 -10.66
N ALA A 88 -7.76 9.30 -11.33
CA ALA A 88 -7.39 8.03 -10.72
C ALA A 88 -5.91 8.06 -10.26
N PRO A 89 -5.50 7.15 -9.36
CA PRO A 89 -4.13 7.13 -8.86
C PRO A 89 -3.09 7.05 -9.96
N THR A 90 -2.06 7.87 -9.84
CA THR A 90 -0.92 7.84 -10.77
C THR A 90 -0.13 6.55 -10.60
N PHE A 91 -0.08 6.04 -9.37
CA PHE A 91 0.53 4.76 -9.01
C PHE A 91 -0.44 3.94 -8.17
N ILE A 92 -0.53 2.64 -8.45
CA ILE A 92 -1.28 1.66 -7.68
C ILE A 92 -0.35 0.48 -7.42
N GLY A 93 0.13 0.35 -6.20
CA GLY A 93 0.73 -0.90 -5.74
C GLY A 93 -0.36 -1.92 -5.41
N GLY A 94 -0.13 -3.18 -5.75
CA GLY A 94 -1.02 -4.27 -5.39
C GLY A 94 -0.27 -5.48 -4.87
N CYS A 95 -0.95 -6.32 -4.11
CA CYS A 95 -0.50 -7.65 -3.73
C CYS A 95 -1.62 -8.67 -3.86
N GLU A 96 -1.29 -9.94 -3.68
CA GLU A 96 -2.19 -11.08 -3.88
C GLU A 96 -2.68 -11.19 -5.32
N ILE A 97 -1.72 -11.10 -6.23
CA ILE A 97 -1.94 -11.14 -7.67
C ILE A 97 -1.32 -12.44 -8.18
N GLU A 98 -2.10 -13.25 -8.87
CA GLU A 98 -1.58 -14.54 -9.35
C GLU A 98 -0.50 -14.38 -10.43
N ASN A 99 -0.79 -13.58 -11.45
CA ASN A 99 0.08 -13.46 -12.61
C ASN A 99 -0.13 -12.13 -13.34
N ARG A 100 0.68 -11.90 -14.39
CA ARG A 100 0.54 -10.70 -15.23
C ARG A 100 -0.80 -10.64 -15.97
N GLY A 101 -1.35 -11.78 -16.40
CA GLY A 101 -2.58 -11.87 -17.17
C GLY A 101 -3.78 -11.27 -16.43
N VAL A 102 -3.93 -11.56 -15.13
CA VAL A 102 -5.02 -10.98 -14.34
C VAL A 102 -4.93 -9.45 -14.22
N LEU A 103 -3.71 -8.89 -14.23
CA LEU A 103 -3.50 -7.43 -14.24
C LEU A 103 -3.85 -6.84 -15.61
N GLU A 104 -3.51 -7.52 -16.70
CA GLU A 104 -3.85 -7.09 -18.05
C GLU A 104 -5.37 -7.04 -18.26
N ASP A 105 -6.11 -7.99 -17.69
CA ASP A 105 -7.57 -8.01 -17.71
C ASP A 105 -8.16 -6.93 -16.79
N LEU A 106 -7.54 -6.68 -15.63
CA LEU A 106 -7.94 -5.61 -14.72
C LEU A 106 -7.83 -4.24 -15.38
N ILE A 107 -6.69 -3.90 -15.98
CA ILE A 107 -6.49 -2.57 -16.60
C ILE A 107 -7.33 -2.34 -17.85
N LYS A 108 -7.92 -3.39 -18.43
CA LYS A 108 -8.88 -3.31 -19.54
C LYS A 108 -10.32 -3.07 -19.08
N GLN A 109 -10.59 -3.09 -17.77
CA GLN A 109 -11.94 -2.84 -17.25
C GLN A 109 -12.42 -1.43 -17.64
N PRO A 110 -13.70 -1.24 -18.01
CA PRO A 110 -14.21 0.03 -18.56
C PRO A 110 -13.96 1.25 -17.68
N LYS A 111 -13.92 1.08 -16.35
CA LYS A 111 -13.72 2.19 -15.41
C LYS A 111 -12.30 2.77 -15.41
N ILE A 112 -11.30 2.00 -15.85
CA ILE A 112 -9.89 2.41 -15.76
C ILE A 112 -9.12 2.28 -17.08
N ILE A 113 -9.70 1.70 -18.13
CA ILE A 113 -9.03 1.52 -19.42
C ILE A 113 -8.51 2.83 -20.03
N GLU A 114 -9.26 3.93 -19.90
CA GLU A 114 -8.87 5.26 -20.40
C GLU A 114 -7.65 5.85 -19.67
N LYS A 115 -7.32 5.34 -18.48
CA LYS A 115 -6.14 5.77 -17.72
C LYS A 115 -4.83 5.20 -18.27
N ASN A 116 -4.93 4.24 -19.20
CA ASN A 116 -3.81 3.64 -19.91
C ASN A 116 -2.65 3.24 -18.97
N TYR A 117 -2.97 2.43 -17.97
CA TYR A 117 -1.98 1.93 -17.02
C TYR A 117 -0.93 1.05 -17.70
N GLY A 118 0.32 1.20 -17.29
CA GLY A 118 1.40 0.23 -17.50
C GLY A 118 1.52 -0.70 -16.29
N ILE A 119 2.13 -1.87 -16.49
CA ILE A 119 2.30 -2.92 -15.49
C ILE A 119 3.79 -3.21 -15.30
N VAL A 120 4.24 -3.21 -14.04
CA VAL A 120 5.49 -3.86 -13.61
C VAL A 120 5.13 -4.99 -12.66
N HIS A 121 5.53 -6.22 -13.01
CA HIS A 121 5.20 -7.46 -12.31
C HIS A 121 6.31 -8.48 -12.51
N PHE A 122 6.55 -9.30 -11.50
CA PHE A 122 7.41 -10.48 -11.55
C PHE A 122 6.79 -11.58 -10.72
N ASP A 123 6.92 -12.81 -11.21
CA ASP A 123 6.59 -14.00 -10.43
C ASP A 123 7.56 -14.13 -9.26
N SER A 124 7.05 -14.43 -8.08
CA SER A 124 7.82 -14.60 -6.85
C SER A 124 7.87 -16.08 -6.45
N PRO A 125 8.79 -16.49 -5.56
CA PRO A 125 8.89 -17.88 -5.16
C PRO A 125 7.80 -18.30 -4.16
N ASP A 126 6.78 -17.46 -3.94
CA ASP A 126 5.65 -17.81 -3.10
C ASP A 126 4.85 -18.95 -3.73
N LYS A 127 4.58 -19.96 -2.92
CA LYS A 127 4.01 -21.21 -3.40
C LYS A 127 2.48 -21.20 -3.48
N ARG A 128 1.82 -20.19 -2.93
CA ARG A 128 0.43 -19.87 -3.30
C ARG A 128 0.35 -19.25 -4.70
N GLY A 129 1.48 -18.87 -5.30
CA GLY A 129 1.51 -18.22 -6.60
C GLY A 129 0.98 -16.80 -6.55
N ILE A 130 1.25 -16.04 -5.48
CA ILE A 130 0.78 -14.66 -5.34
C ILE A 130 1.91 -13.65 -5.20
N ASP A 131 1.79 -12.57 -5.97
CA ASP A 131 2.83 -11.59 -6.19
C ASP A 131 2.42 -10.18 -5.82
N VAL A 132 3.38 -9.27 -6.00
CA VAL A 132 3.18 -7.82 -5.94
C VAL A 132 3.33 -7.20 -7.31
N ALA A 133 2.63 -6.09 -7.55
CA ALA A 133 2.74 -5.34 -8.79
C ALA A 133 2.70 -3.83 -8.57
N LEU A 134 3.19 -3.10 -9.56
CA LEU A 134 2.97 -1.67 -9.70
C LEU A 134 2.22 -1.39 -11.01
N LEU A 135 1.03 -0.81 -10.90
CA LEU A 135 0.36 -0.15 -12.02
C LEU A 135 0.71 1.35 -12.01
N TYR A 136 1.00 1.92 -13.16
CA TYR A 136 1.33 3.34 -13.29
C TYR A 136 0.69 3.97 -14.52
N GLN A 137 0.23 5.23 -14.43
CA GLN A 137 -0.30 5.93 -15.61
C GLN A 137 0.85 6.30 -16.55
N LYS A 138 0.89 5.71 -17.75
CA LYS A 138 1.98 5.89 -18.73
C LYS A 138 2.19 7.36 -19.14
N ALA A 139 1.12 8.15 -19.14
CA ALA A 139 1.19 9.57 -19.49
C ALA A 139 1.95 10.44 -18.47
N LYS A 140 2.15 9.94 -17.25
CA LYS A 140 2.71 10.71 -16.12
C LYS A 140 4.03 10.14 -15.63
N PHE A 141 4.20 8.83 -15.73
CA PHE A 141 5.38 8.13 -15.23
C PHE A 141 6.03 7.28 -16.31
N GLN A 142 7.33 7.45 -16.46
CA GLN A 142 8.17 6.63 -17.32
C GLN A 142 9.15 5.82 -16.46
N PRO A 143 8.94 4.49 -16.28
CA PRO A 143 9.92 3.66 -15.60
C PRO A 143 11.22 3.61 -16.40
N THR A 144 12.35 3.60 -15.69
CA THR A 144 13.70 3.48 -16.25
C THR A 144 14.40 2.21 -15.77
N SER A 145 14.06 1.72 -14.59
CA SER A 145 14.53 0.43 -14.09
C SER A 145 13.52 -0.20 -13.15
N TYR A 146 13.50 -1.53 -13.11
CA TYR A 146 12.70 -2.28 -12.15
C TYR A 146 13.40 -3.61 -11.81
N SER A 147 13.26 -4.05 -10.57
CA SER A 147 13.86 -5.29 -10.08
C SER A 147 13.01 -5.92 -8.99
N ASN A 148 12.84 -7.23 -9.06
CA ASN A 148 12.48 -8.06 -7.92
C ASN A 148 13.73 -8.19 -7.01
N ILE A 149 13.58 -7.93 -5.71
CA ILE A 149 14.65 -8.09 -4.71
C ILE A 149 14.25 -9.18 -3.71
N PRO A 150 14.95 -10.32 -3.69
CA PRO A 150 14.48 -11.48 -2.96
C PRO A 150 14.64 -11.40 -1.45
N LEU A 151 13.64 -11.91 -0.73
CA LEU A 151 13.69 -12.06 0.72
C LEU A 151 14.20 -13.47 1.11
N TYR A 152 15.41 -13.52 1.65
CA TYR A 152 15.99 -14.76 2.18
C TYR A 152 15.78 -14.85 3.68
N ILE A 153 14.87 -15.72 4.08
CA ILE A 153 14.56 -16.05 5.48
C ILE A 153 14.67 -17.55 5.72
N TYR A 154 15.09 -17.92 6.93
CA TYR A 154 15.35 -19.31 7.30
C TYR A 154 14.71 -19.61 8.65
N LYS A 155 14.05 -20.76 8.76
CA LYS A 155 13.60 -21.26 10.06
C LYS A 155 14.80 -21.89 10.76
N LYS A 156 15.05 -21.54 12.03
CA LYS A 156 16.07 -22.23 12.81
C LYS A 156 15.70 -23.71 12.91
N GLY A 157 16.55 -24.58 12.38
CA GLY A 157 16.41 -26.02 12.54
C GLY A 157 16.55 -26.38 14.02
N THR A 158 15.47 -26.76 14.67
CA THR A 158 15.58 -27.60 15.85
C THR A 158 15.67 -29.04 15.35
N GLU A 159 16.82 -29.68 15.57
CA GLU A 159 16.91 -31.13 15.61
C GLU A 159 15.75 -31.65 16.48
N LYS A 160 14.95 -32.59 15.96
CA LYS A 160 13.59 -33.01 16.38
C LYS A 160 12.43 -32.24 15.74
N SER A 161 12.27 -32.38 14.43
CA SER A 161 10.99 -32.10 13.75
C SER A 161 10.35 -33.37 13.17
N GLU A 162 10.66 -34.55 13.73
CA GLU A 162 9.70 -35.65 13.77
C GLU A 162 8.87 -35.47 15.05
N MET A 163 7.54 -35.43 14.91
CA MET A 163 6.52 -35.04 15.90
C MET A 163 6.35 -33.53 16.11
N ILE A 164 5.47 -32.92 15.32
CA ILE A 164 4.15 -32.40 15.74
C ILE A 164 3.34 -32.26 14.44
N LEU A 165 2.76 -33.38 14.01
CA LEU A 165 1.47 -33.39 13.35
C LEU A 165 0.47 -33.58 14.49
N ASN A 166 -0.59 -32.77 14.55
CA ASN A 166 -1.65 -32.75 15.56
C ASN A 166 -1.43 -31.80 16.75
N THR A 167 -1.46 -30.51 16.47
CA THR A 167 -2.22 -29.59 17.34
C THR A 167 -3.26 -28.91 16.48
N SER A 168 -4.51 -28.97 16.93
CA SER A 168 -5.69 -28.31 16.38
C SER A 168 -5.57 -26.78 16.51
N GLU A 169 -4.59 -26.19 15.84
CA GLU A 169 -4.54 -24.76 15.60
C GLU A 169 -5.38 -24.48 14.35
N GLU A 170 -6.17 -23.40 14.38
CA GLU A 170 -7.03 -22.97 13.27
C GLU A 170 -6.23 -23.01 11.96
N LYS A 171 -6.74 -23.76 10.97
CA LYS A 171 -6.20 -23.73 9.61
C LYS A 171 -6.33 -22.29 9.11
N THR A 172 -5.22 -21.58 9.04
CA THR A 172 -5.11 -20.31 8.32
C THR A 172 -4.71 -20.62 6.89
N ASP A 173 -5.27 -19.89 5.92
CA ASP A 173 -4.98 -20.08 4.49
C ASP A 173 -3.49 -19.87 4.13
N ASP A 174 -2.73 -19.24 5.04
CA ASP A 174 -1.28 -19.09 4.95
C ASP A 174 -0.51 -20.15 5.74
N GLU A 175 -0.14 -21.25 5.10
CA GLU A 175 0.86 -22.18 5.65
C GLU A 175 2.28 -21.75 5.24
N ILE A 176 3.16 -21.57 6.24
CA ILE A 176 4.57 -21.20 5.99
C ILE A 176 5.29 -22.37 5.33
N GLN A 177 5.76 -22.16 4.10
CA GLN A 177 6.45 -23.18 3.34
C GLN A 177 7.95 -23.16 3.60
N ILE A 178 8.48 -24.31 4.00
CA ILE A 178 9.89 -24.47 4.40
C ILE A 178 10.53 -25.52 3.50
N ASN A 179 11.62 -25.15 2.85
CA ASN A 179 12.48 -26.10 2.17
C ASN A 179 13.10 -27.06 3.19
N THR A 180 12.84 -28.35 3.05
CA THR A 180 13.28 -29.37 4.01
C THR A 180 14.79 -29.61 4.04
N LYS A 181 15.53 -29.20 2.99
CA LYS A 181 16.98 -29.38 2.90
C LYS A 181 17.77 -28.22 3.49
N ASN A 182 17.31 -26.99 3.29
CA ASN A 182 18.05 -25.78 3.70
C ASN A 182 17.26 -24.86 4.65
N TYR A 183 16.06 -25.28 5.07
CA TYR A 183 15.17 -24.54 5.95
C TYR A 183 14.77 -23.13 5.48
N ARG A 184 14.97 -22.83 4.18
CA ARG A 184 14.51 -21.59 3.57
C ARG A 184 12.99 -21.51 3.65
N VAL A 185 12.49 -20.41 4.16
CA VAL A 185 11.09 -20.06 4.05
C VAL A 185 10.88 -19.32 2.73
N TYR A 186 9.99 -19.82 1.88
CA TYR A 186 9.62 -19.15 0.64
C TYR A 186 8.49 -18.15 0.93
N THR A 187 8.63 -16.96 0.38
CA THR A 187 7.72 -15.83 0.56
C THR A 187 7.96 -14.82 -0.56
N ARG A 188 7.18 -13.74 -0.56
CA ARG A 188 7.19 -12.72 -1.61
C ARG A 188 8.45 -11.88 -1.55
N ASP A 189 8.89 -11.47 -2.73
CA ASP A 189 10.02 -10.56 -2.92
C ASP A 189 9.55 -9.09 -2.85
N GLN A 190 10.48 -8.14 -2.77
CA GLN A 190 10.17 -6.71 -2.78
C GLN A 190 10.41 -6.13 -4.18
N LEU A 191 9.36 -5.59 -4.81
CA LEU A 191 9.45 -4.99 -6.13
C LEU A 191 9.94 -3.54 -6.02
N LEU A 192 11.12 -3.24 -6.56
CA LEU A 192 11.64 -1.89 -6.72
C LEU A 192 11.40 -1.40 -8.15
N VAL A 193 10.85 -0.20 -8.30
CA VAL A 193 10.67 0.50 -9.58
C VAL A 193 11.22 1.92 -9.45
N THR A 194 12.10 2.31 -10.37
CA THR A 194 12.62 3.67 -10.50
C THR A 194 12.18 4.25 -11.84
N GLY A 195 11.85 5.53 -11.86
CA GLY A 195 11.49 6.24 -13.08
C GLY A 195 11.23 7.71 -12.85
N PHE A 196 10.75 8.38 -13.88
CA PHE A 196 10.50 9.82 -13.85
C PHE A 196 9.00 10.13 -13.81
N LEU A 197 8.57 10.82 -12.75
CA LEU A 197 7.25 11.44 -12.62
C LEU A 197 7.38 12.90 -13.03
N GLU A 198 6.88 13.26 -14.21
CA GLU A 198 6.95 14.63 -14.76
C GLU A 198 8.36 15.26 -14.67
N GLY A 199 9.39 14.46 -15.02
CA GLY A 199 10.79 14.88 -15.01
C GLY A 199 11.50 14.75 -13.66
N GLU A 200 10.82 14.33 -12.59
CA GLU A 200 11.42 14.07 -11.29
C GLU A 200 11.60 12.57 -11.05
N GLU A 201 12.80 12.16 -10.65
CA GLU A 201 13.06 10.75 -10.31
C GLU A 201 12.33 10.36 -9.01
N ILE A 202 11.57 9.27 -9.09
CA ILE A 202 10.86 8.65 -7.97
C ILE A 202 11.21 7.16 -7.93
N ASN A 203 11.43 6.65 -6.72
CA ASN A 203 11.65 5.23 -6.45
C ASN A 203 10.45 4.69 -5.66
N ILE A 204 9.88 3.59 -6.13
CA ILE A 204 8.71 2.93 -5.55
C ILE A 204 9.08 1.51 -5.16
N ILE A 205 8.84 1.14 -3.91
CA ILE A 205 8.99 -0.23 -3.43
C ILE A 205 7.59 -0.76 -3.10
N VAL A 206 7.17 -1.87 -3.71
CA VAL A 206 5.92 -2.57 -3.41
C VAL A 206 6.23 -3.83 -2.63
N ASN A 207 5.49 -4.04 -1.54
CA ASN A 207 5.75 -5.10 -0.56
C ASN A 207 4.49 -5.93 -0.29
N HIS A 208 4.70 -7.20 0.03
CA HIS A 208 3.75 -8.06 0.71
C HIS A 208 4.52 -8.95 1.70
N TRP A 209 4.64 -8.50 2.95
CA TRP A 209 5.51 -9.16 3.93
C TRP A 209 4.92 -10.48 4.43
N PRO A 210 5.76 -11.39 5.00
CA PRO A 210 5.28 -12.65 5.55
C PRO A 210 4.13 -12.45 6.54
N SER A 211 3.06 -13.22 6.39
CA SER A 211 1.88 -13.09 7.23
C SER A 211 2.10 -13.55 8.67
N ARG A 212 1.06 -13.41 9.50
CA ARG A 212 1.10 -13.75 10.93
C ARG A 212 0.87 -15.23 11.23
N SER A 213 1.10 -16.13 10.26
CA SER A 213 0.88 -17.58 10.38
C SER A 213 1.57 -18.22 11.58
N GLY A 214 0.82 -19.07 12.29
CA GLY A 214 1.27 -19.65 13.56
C GLY A 214 1.45 -18.64 14.70
N GLY A 215 0.83 -17.46 14.57
CA GLY A 215 0.82 -16.39 15.56
C GLY A 215 1.86 -15.29 15.31
N GLU A 216 1.51 -14.06 15.69
CA GLU A 216 2.34 -12.85 15.49
C GLU A 216 3.75 -13.04 16.06
N LYS A 217 3.87 -13.52 17.31
CA LYS A 217 5.16 -13.69 17.99
C LYS A 217 6.10 -14.66 17.27
N LYS A 218 5.56 -15.73 16.68
CA LYS A 218 6.32 -16.78 15.99
C LYS A 218 6.81 -16.31 14.63
N SER A 219 5.97 -15.59 13.90
CA SER A 219 6.22 -15.08 12.55
C SER A 219 6.98 -13.74 12.52
N SER A 220 6.96 -12.96 13.61
CA SER A 220 7.58 -11.62 13.70
C SER A 220 9.02 -11.55 13.16
N PRO A 221 9.93 -12.51 13.45
CA PRO A 221 11.30 -12.44 12.92
C PRO A 221 11.37 -12.39 11.38
N PHE A 222 10.40 -12.98 10.68
CA PHE A 222 10.37 -12.95 9.21
C PHE A 222 9.98 -11.56 8.68
N ARG A 223 9.04 -10.88 9.35
CA ARG A 223 8.68 -9.49 9.02
C ARG A 223 9.77 -8.50 9.44
N GLU A 224 10.46 -8.75 10.54
CA GLU A 224 11.65 -7.97 10.92
C GLU A 224 12.75 -8.05 9.86
N ALA A 225 13.00 -9.24 9.30
CA ALA A 225 13.91 -9.42 8.17
C ALA A 225 13.42 -8.71 6.89
N ALA A 226 12.11 -8.74 6.61
CA ALA A 226 11.51 -8.00 5.49
C ALA A 226 11.69 -6.48 5.64
N GLY A 227 11.42 -5.93 6.83
CA GLY A 227 11.66 -4.52 7.14
C GLY A 227 13.13 -4.12 7.00
N ALA A 228 14.05 -4.97 7.48
CA ALA A 228 15.50 -4.74 7.33
C ALA A 228 15.96 -4.79 5.86
N LEU A 229 15.40 -5.69 5.03
CA LEU A 229 15.64 -5.70 3.59
C LEU A 229 15.14 -4.40 2.95
N ASN A 230 13.93 -3.96 3.31
CA ASN A 230 13.34 -2.71 2.79
C ASN A 230 14.23 -1.52 3.13
N ARG A 231 14.71 -1.43 4.38
CA ARG A 231 15.68 -0.41 4.80
C ARG A 231 16.96 -0.45 3.97
N LYS A 232 17.53 -1.63 3.74
CA LYS A 232 18.76 -1.81 2.95
C LYS A 232 18.59 -1.32 1.51
N ILE A 233 17.42 -1.54 0.89
CA ILE A 233 17.10 -1.04 -0.45
C ILE A 233 17.10 0.50 -0.44
N ILE A 234 16.36 1.10 0.50
CA ILE A 234 16.27 2.56 0.66
C ILE A 234 17.65 3.19 0.90
N ASP A 235 18.43 2.64 1.82
CA ASP A 235 19.79 3.13 2.11
C ASP A 235 20.70 3.05 0.89
N SER A 236 20.52 2.04 0.04
CA SER A 236 21.31 1.89 -1.19
C SER A 236 20.94 2.95 -2.22
N LEU A 237 19.66 3.25 -2.39
CA LEU A 237 19.19 4.35 -3.23
C LEU A 237 19.70 5.70 -2.72
N GLN A 238 19.61 5.95 -1.41
CA GLN A 238 20.04 7.20 -0.79
C GLN A 238 21.57 7.37 -0.76
N ARG A 239 22.33 6.27 -0.76
CA ARG A 239 23.79 6.30 -0.92
C ARG A 239 24.21 6.74 -2.32
N ILE A 240 23.47 6.31 -3.36
CA ILE A 240 23.71 6.72 -4.74
C ILE A 240 23.27 8.16 -4.96
N ASN A 241 22.07 8.50 -4.49
CA ASN A 241 21.49 9.84 -4.57
C ASN A 241 20.96 10.26 -3.19
N PRO A 242 21.67 11.12 -2.44
CA PRO A 242 21.21 11.58 -1.12
C PRO A 242 19.86 12.30 -1.11
N ASN A 243 19.37 12.74 -2.28
CA ASN A 243 18.06 13.36 -2.45
C ASN A 243 17.00 12.41 -3.02
N ALA A 244 17.29 11.10 -3.11
CA ALA A 244 16.36 10.10 -3.62
C ALA A 244 15.00 10.22 -2.92
N LYS A 245 13.95 10.36 -3.72
CA LYS A 245 12.56 10.27 -3.27
C LYS A 245 12.15 8.81 -3.33
N VAL A 246 11.87 8.24 -2.16
CA VAL A 246 11.51 6.83 -2.04
C VAL A 246 10.15 6.72 -1.37
N ILE A 247 9.27 5.96 -2.00
CA ILE A 247 7.95 5.59 -1.50
C ILE A 247 7.97 4.07 -1.33
N THR A 248 7.74 3.58 -0.12
CA THR A 248 7.58 2.15 0.15
C THR A 248 6.15 1.90 0.55
N MET A 249 5.47 1.02 -0.15
CA MET A 249 4.05 0.72 0.01
C MET A 249 3.82 -0.78 0.06
N GLY A 250 2.77 -1.23 0.73
CA GLY A 250 2.50 -2.66 0.81
C GLY A 250 1.55 -3.05 1.92
N ASP A 251 1.13 -4.30 1.84
CA ASP A 251 0.64 -5.05 2.98
C ASP A 251 1.86 -5.52 3.78
N MET A 252 2.11 -4.85 4.90
CA MET A 252 3.26 -5.12 5.74
C MET A 252 2.99 -6.29 6.71
N ASN A 253 1.75 -6.80 6.79
CA ASN A 253 1.31 -7.79 7.78
C ASN A 253 1.65 -7.43 9.25
N ASP A 254 1.96 -6.15 9.48
CA ASP A 254 2.34 -5.55 10.75
C ASP A 254 1.85 -4.10 10.80
N GLY A 255 1.41 -3.70 11.99
CA GLY A 255 1.05 -2.32 12.28
C GLY A 255 2.29 -1.42 12.38
N ALA A 256 2.05 -0.10 12.30
CA ALA A 256 3.10 0.92 12.35
C ALA A 256 3.96 0.90 13.64
N TYR A 257 3.47 0.24 14.69
CA TYR A 257 4.11 0.12 16.00
C TYR A 257 4.97 -1.14 16.16
N ASN A 258 4.86 -2.11 15.23
CA ASN A 258 5.62 -3.36 15.31
C ASN A 258 7.13 -3.14 15.01
N LYS A 259 7.97 -4.07 15.48
CA LYS A 259 9.43 -4.01 15.35
C LYS A 259 9.90 -3.97 13.90
N SER A 260 9.21 -4.67 13.00
CA SER A 260 9.51 -4.68 11.56
C SER A 260 9.48 -3.27 10.97
N ILE A 261 8.50 -2.45 11.36
CA ILE A 261 8.36 -1.05 10.91
C ILE A 261 9.26 -0.11 11.73
N LYS A 262 9.25 -0.21 13.06
CA LYS A 262 9.97 0.72 13.95
C LYS A 262 11.47 0.52 13.99
N MET A 263 11.93 -0.73 13.98
CA MET A 263 13.34 -1.08 14.11
C MET A 263 13.91 -1.61 12.80
N GLY A 264 13.20 -2.52 12.11
CA GLY A 264 13.64 -3.07 10.84
C GLY A 264 13.74 -2.00 9.76
N LEU A 265 12.63 -1.30 9.49
CA LEU A 265 12.56 -0.20 8.54
C LEU A 265 13.05 1.14 9.12
N GLY A 266 12.95 1.32 10.45
CA GLY A 266 13.39 2.57 11.11
C GLY A 266 12.44 3.75 10.90
N ALA A 267 11.15 3.48 10.68
CA ALA A 267 10.17 4.51 10.36
C ALA A 267 9.69 5.32 11.58
N LYS A 268 9.37 6.59 11.36
CA LYS A 268 8.98 7.53 12.43
C LYS A 268 7.60 8.15 12.18
N ALA A 269 6.85 8.32 13.27
CA ALA A 269 5.47 8.80 13.27
C ALA A 269 5.33 10.30 13.02
N LYS A 270 6.31 11.09 13.51
CA LYS A 270 6.25 12.55 13.49
C LYS A 270 7.26 13.10 12.51
N LYS A 271 6.81 13.97 11.60
CA LYS A 271 7.70 14.65 10.64
C LYS A 271 8.88 15.35 11.31
N SER A 272 8.69 15.91 12.51
CA SER A 272 9.76 16.58 13.29
C SER A 272 10.86 15.65 13.81
N GLU A 273 10.60 14.34 13.87
CA GLU A 273 11.57 13.34 14.35
C GLU A 273 12.35 12.69 13.18
N VAL A 274 11.88 12.89 11.95
CA VAL A 274 12.46 12.38 10.71
C VAL A 274 13.69 13.23 10.37
N LYS A 275 14.88 12.61 10.43
CA LYS A 275 16.15 13.23 10.03
C LYS A 275 16.49 12.83 8.61
N GLN A 276 17.55 13.41 8.06
CA GLN A 276 18.08 13.00 6.77
C GLN A 276 18.28 11.47 6.74
N PHE A 277 17.86 10.84 5.63
CA PHE A 277 17.87 9.38 5.42
C PHE A 277 16.89 8.56 6.27
N ASP A 278 16.01 9.21 7.05
CA ASP A 278 14.93 8.51 7.74
C ASP A 278 13.69 8.40 6.86
N ILE A 279 12.79 7.52 7.32
CA ILE A 279 11.49 7.25 6.72
C ILE A 279 10.37 7.78 7.63
N TYR A 280 9.42 8.48 7.02
CA TYR A 280 8.20 8.96 7.65
C TYR A 280 7.04 7.98 7.42
N ASN A 281 6.33 7.66 8.50
CA ASN A 281 5.12 6.86 8.47
C ASN A 281 3.88 7.70 8.82
N PRO A 282 3.03 8.07 7.84
CA PRO A 282 1.81 8.82 8.11
C PRO A 282 0.67 7.99 8.72
N PHE A 283 0.77 6.66 8.71
CA PHE A 283 -0.32 5.76 9.14
C PHE A 283 -0.32 5.49 10.65
N GLU A 284 0.76 5.78 11.36
CA GLU A 284 0.84 5.52 12.80
C GLU A 284 -0.14 6.36 13.62
N GLU A 285 -0.31 7.63 13.26
CA GLU A 285 -1.29 8.49 13.94
C GLU A 285 -2.74 8.05 13.62
N MET A 286 -2.98 7.49 12.43
CA MET A 286 -4.28 6.91 12.09
C MET A 286 -4.57 5.67 12.95
N ALA A 287 -3.59 4.78 13.12
CA ALA A 287 -3.72 3.62 14.00
C ALA A 287 -4.01 4.04 15.45
N LYS A 288 -3.32 5.06 15.97
CA LYS A 288 -3.59 5.62 17.31
C LYS A 288 -5.00 6.19 17.46
N SER A 289 -5.58 6.70 16.37
CA SER A 289 -6.97 7.19 16.34
C SER A 289 -8.01 6.08 16.16
N GLY A 290 -7.59 4.81 16.14
CA GLY A 290 -8.48 3.64 16.02
C GLY A 290 -8.93 3.34 14.59
N MET A 291 -8.28 3.91 13.58
CA MET A 291 -8.52 3.51 12.19
C MET A 291 -7.82 2.19 11.89
N GLY A 292 -8.33 1.45 10.91
CA GLY A 292 -7.74 0.19 10.45
C GLY A 292 -7.97 -0.05 8.97
N THR A 293 -7.10 -0.87 8.38
CA THR A 293 -7.25 -1.40 7.02
C THR A 293 -7.72 -2.85 7.06
N ILE A 294 -7.43 -3.56 8.15
CA ILE A 294 -7.83 -4.95 8.38
C ILE A 294 -8.44 -5.08 9.78
N ALA A 295 -9.36 -6.04 9.94
CA ALA A 295 -9.93 -6.40 11.23
C ALA A 295 -9.84 -7.91 11.48
N TYR A 296 -9.37 -8.30 12.65
CA TYR A 296 -9.26 -9.70 13.07
C TYR A 296 -9.67 -9.85 14.54
N ARG A 297 -10.62 -10.74 14.84
CA ARG A 297 -11.16 -10.98 16.19
C ARG A 297 -11.54 -9.67 16.91
N ASP A 298 -12.26 -8.81 16.19
CA ASP A 298 -12.74 -7.48 16.62
C ASP A 298 -11.65 -6.45 16.97
N ALA A 299 -10.39 -6.73 16.62
CA ALA A 299 -9.29 -5.78 16.68
C ALA A 299 -8.98 -5.23 15.28
N TRP A 300 -8.94 -3.91 15.17
CA TRP A 300 -8.52 -3.20 13.95
C TRP A 300 -7.02 -2.94 13.99
N ASP A 301 -6.37 -3.09 12.83
CA ASP A 301 -4.96 -2.73 12.62
C ASP A 301 -4.78 -2.10 11.24
N ILE A 302 -3.62 -1.47 11.02
CA ILE A 302 -3.22 -0.92 9.71
C ILE A 302 -2.01 -1.71 9.21
N PHE A 303 -2.26 -2.75 8.42
CA PHE A 303 -1.21 -3.51 7.75
C PHE A 303 -0.80 -2.85 6.43
N ASP A 304 -1.77 -2.30 5.71
CA ASP A 304 -1.57 -1.60 4.46
C ASP A 304 -1.03 -0.19 4.73
N GLN A 305 0.19 0.08 4.32
CA GLN A 305 0.87 1.34 4.66
C GLN A 305 1.62 1.89 3.44
N ILE A 306 1.73 3.22 3.37
CA ILE A 306 2.59 3.94 2.41
C ILE A 306 3.48 4.90 3.19
N LEU A 307 4.79 4.61 3.18
CA LEU A 307 5.80 5.38 3.88
C LEU A 307 6.69 6.10 2.87
N VAL A 308 7.25 7.24 3.29
CA VAL A 308 8.00 8.12 2.39
C VAL A 308 9.32 8.55 3.02
N SER A 309 10.35 8.73 2.20
CA SER A 309 11.63 9.28 2.65
C SER A 309 11.52 10.72 3.16
N GLU A 310 12.46 11.14 4.01
CA GLU A 310 12.57 12.53 4.49
C GLU A 310 12.49 13.56 3.35
N THR A 311 13.13 13.25 2.22
CA THR A 311 13.16 14.11 1.01
C THR A 311 11.77 14.45 0.47
N LEU A 312 10.76 13.61 0.71
CA LEU A 312 9.38 13.84 0.30
C LEU A 312 8.58 14.69 1.30
N ILE A 313 9.06 14.94 2.53
CA ILE A 313 8.31 15.70 3.55
C ILE A 313 8.85 17.10 3.82
N LYS A 314 9.84 17.55 3.03
CA LYS A 314 10.38 18.91 3.08
C LYS A 314 9.31 19.96 2.73
N GLN A 315 9.45 21.17 3.27
CA GLN A 315 8.49 22.28 3.09
C GLN A 315 8.69 23.09 1.80
N ASP A 316 9.67 22.72 0.97
CA ASP A 316 9.84 23.27 -0.37
C ASP A 316 8.98 22.51 -1.37
N TYR A 317 8.04 23.20 -2.02
CA TYR A 317 7.09 22.62 -2.98
C TYR A 317 7.47 22.85 -4.45
N SER A 318 8.70 23.32 -4.73
CA SER A 318 9.23 23.38 -6.12
C SER A 318 9.37 22.01 -6.78
N SER A 319 9.24 20.94 -6.00
CA SER A 319 9.22 19.55 -6.45
C SER A 319 8.22 18.72 -5.64
N PHE A 320 7.93 17.49 -6.05
CA PHE A 320 6.88 16.69 -5.41
C PHE A 320 7.15 16.43 -3.92
N ARG A 321 6.12 16.67 -3.10
CA ARG A 321 6.11 16.45 -1.64
C ARG A 321 4.87 15.70 -1.19
N PHE A 322 5.03 14.85 -0.19
CA PHE A 322 3.94 14.27 0.57
C PHE A 322 3.11 15.37 1.23
N TRP A 323 1.80 15.35 0.97
CA TRP A 323 0.85 16.26 1.59
C TRP A 323 0.04 15.56 2.69
N LYS A 324 -0.70 14.52 2.31
CA LYS A 324 -1.72 13.87 3.15
C LYS A 324 -1.82 12.39 2.80
N ALA A 325 -2.21 11.59 3.78
CA ALA A 325 -2.53 10.17 3.65
C ALA A 325 -4.01 9.93 3.96
N GLY A 326 -4.54 8.78 3.55
CA GLY A 326 -5.87 8.33 3.94
C GLY A 326 -6.09 6.83 3.73
N ILE A 327 -7.15 6.33 4.37
CA ILE A 327 -7.73 5.00 4.16
C ILE A 327 -9.02 5.19 3.37
N TYR A 328 -9.22 4.41 2.31
CA TYR A 328 -10.41 4.45 1.48
C TYR A 328 -11.41 3.39 1.96
N ASN A 329 -12.42 3.80 2.71
CA ASN A 329 -13.39 2.92 3.38
C ASN A 329 -14.85 3.29 3.04
N LYS A 330 -15.17 3.40 1.75
CA LYS A 330 -16.55 3.69 1.30
C LYS A 330 -17.52 2.60 1.74
N SER A 331 -18.79 2.95 1.94
CA SER A 331 -19.81 2.03 2.46
C SER A 331 -19.99 0.74 1.66
N PHE A 332 -19.75 0.76 0.34
CA PHE A 332 -19.84 -0.43 -0.50
C PHE A 332 -18.66 -1.41 -0.31
N LEU A 333 -17.60 -1.00 0.39
CA LEU A 333 -16.49 -1.85 0.81
C LEU A 333 -16.72 -2.48 2.18
N ILE A 334 -17.87 -2.25 2.82
CA ILE A 334 -18.12 -2.66 4.20
C ILE A 334 -19.19 -3.74 4.22
N GLN A 335 -18.91 -4.85 4.91
CA GLN A 335 -19.89 -5.89 5.18
C GLN A 335 -21.05 -5.31 6.00
N THR A 336 -22.27 -5.38 5.48
CA THR A 336 -23.43 -4.74 6.12
C THR A 336 -24.21 -5.65 7.10
N SER A 337 -23.95 -6.95 7.08
CA SER A 337 -24.72 -7.97 7.82
C SER A 337 -23.86 -9.18 8.22
N GLY A 338 -24.39 -10.02 9.11
CA GLY A 338 -23.72 -11.23 9.60
C GLY A 338 -22.68 -10.94 10.70
N GLN A 339 -21.91 -11.97 11.06
CA GLN A 339 -20.92 -11.91 12.15
C GLN A 339 -19.78 -10.90 11.89
N TYR A 340 -19.46 -10.64 10.62
CA TYR A 340 -18.41 -9.71 10.20
C TYR A 340 -18.95 -8.32 9.85
N LYS A 341 -20.14 -7.94 10.32
CA LYS A 341 -20.71 -6.62 10.04
C LYS A 341 -19.73 -5.51 10.47
N GLY A 342 -19.42 -4.60 9.56
CA GLY A 342 -18.47 -3.50 9.76
C GLY A 342 -17.05 -3.78 9.27
N TYR A 343 -16.72 -5.02 8.91
CA TYR A 343 -15.43 -5.40 8.37
C TYR A 343 -15.35 -5.06 6.87
N PRO A 344 -14.15 -5.04 6.26
CA PRO A 344 -14.02 -5.03 4.81
C PRO A 344 -14.82 -6.17 4.16
N LEU A 345 -15.49 -5.85 3.06
CA LEU A 345 -16.32 -6.78 2.30
C LEU A 345 -15.43 -7.72 1.49
N ARG A 346 -15.08 -8.84 2.11
CA ARG A 346 -14.18 -9.86 1.58
C ARG A 346 -14.88 -10.85 0.65
N HIS A 347 -14.12 -11.57 -0.16
CA HIS A 347 -14.66 -12.68 -0.96
C HIS A 347 -15.16 -13.81 -0.05
N SER A 348 -16.29 -14.40 -0.44
CA SER A 348 -16.82 -15.62 0.19
C SER A 348 -17.49 -16.50 -0.86
N THR A 349 -17.85 -17.72 -0.46
CA THR A 349 -18.56 -18.67 -1.33
C THR A 349 -19.90 -18.13 -1.86
N THR A 350 -20.54 -17.22 -1.12
CA THR A 350 -21.87 -16.67 -1.42
C THR A 350 -21.87 -15.23 -1.92
N GLU A 351 -20.78 -14.49 -1.70
CA GLU A 351 -20.68 -13.07 -2.05
C GLU A 351 -19.30 -12.77 -2.65
N ILE A 352 -19.30 -12.19 -3.86
CA ILE A 352 -18.07 -11.76 -4.53
C ILE A 352 -17.73 -10.37 -4.01
N GLY A 353 -16.92 -10.34 -2.93
CA GLY A 353 -16.43 -9.12 -2.31
C GLY A 353 -15.35 -8.38 -3.09
N PHE A 354 -14.73 -7.43 -2.41
CA PHE A 354 -13.66 -6.57 -2.93
C PHE A 354 -12.30 -7.03 -2.41
N SER A 355 -12.14 -7.04 -1.08
CA SER A 355 -10.93 -7.43 -0.36
C SER A 355 -11.26 -7.51 1.13
N ASP A 356 -10.54 -8.32 1.89
CA ASP A 356 -10.52 -8.29 3.36
C ASP A 356 -9.69 -7.11 3.91
N HIS A 357 -9.17 -6.25 3.04
CA HIS A 357 -8.46 -5.02 3.39
C HIS A 357 -9.17 -3.77 2.83
N PHE A 358 -9.01 -2.62 3.50
CA PHE A 358 -9.29 -1.32 2.92
C PHE A 358 -8.04 -0.75 2.21
N PRO A 359 -8.18 -0.18 0.99
CA PRO A 359 -7.08 0.49 0.32
C PRO A 359 -6.55 1.70 1.11
N VAL A 360 -5.27 1.98 0.92
CA VAL A 360 -4.62 3.18 1.44
C VAL A 360 -4.06 4.04 0.32
N TYR A 361 -3.92 5.34 0.59
CA TYR A 361 -3.37 6.28 -0.38
C TYR A 361 -2.66 7.46 0.27
N ILE A 362 -1.79 8.10 -0.50
CA ILE A 362 -1.19 9.39 -0.20
C ILE A 362 -1.33 10.33 -1.40
N TYR A 363 -1.24 11.63 -1.13
CA TYR A 363 -1.10 12.66 -2.16
C TYR A 363 0.31 13.21 -2.19
N LEU A 364 0.86 13.31 -3.40
CA LEU A 364 2.05 14.09 -3.72
C LEU A 364 1.62 15.40 -4.36
N ILE A 365 2.18 16.52 -3.91
CA ILE A 365 1.91 17.85 -4.46
C ILE A 365 3.18 18.57 -4.88
N LYS A 366 3.07 19.38 -5.93
CA LYS A 366 4.13 20.27 -6.43
C LYS A 366 3.49 21.59 -6.86
N GLU A 367 4.08 22.72 -6.48
CA GLU A 367 3.60 24.04 -6.87
C GLU A 367 3.81 24.26 -8.37
N LYS A 368 2.80 24.84 -9.04
CA LYS A 368 2.80 25.09 -10.49
C LYS A 368 3.63 26.28 -10.90
#